data_AF-A0A0B3A0L9-F1
#
_entry.id   AF-A0A0B3A0L9-F1
#
_cell.length_a   1.000
_cell.length_b   1.000
_cell.length_c   1.000
_cell.angle_alpha   90.00
_cell.angle_beta   90.00
_cell.angle_gamma   90.00
#
_symmetry.space_group_name_H-M   'P 1'
#
loop_
_entity.id
_entity.type
_entity.pdbx_description
1 polymer ?
#
loop_
_entity_poly.entity_id
_entity_poly.type
_entity_poly.pdbx_seq_one_letter_code
_entity_poly.pdbx_strand_id
1 'polypeptide(L)'
;MAMIQSKTKNLIIASGAALVGILAFNNIVGEDIRSKLETALARGDSLQVKVNKLSADKQDLRDSLDALHQARFDADISINANVVNEELNFDYSKYPDYSLIRDILPTLDLAILYYWNVYPMSKVMLLSQQHKESIDGRILVSSAGAAGRWQWTPEFAESKGLRPFVTDDYATAQALRSTRKILQKQIDTLQAYIDGFIIEHSPLDHQGGDIMGMQKFEQYIGKTNPPVLPQFKEMRLEMEDYRKRANFLKAKEKGHLKKYGTELKSRIRKMTPEQRKAFDPRFDDELMTWMTVGEMAGYLQASDGNILMALTKYNADREAVTLLGYRETRVYSSDIVTAYVRDRAFLAGVLGILQELPLCRDGWADAKKCERGIPKKHETLIHRRNGI
;
A
#
# COMPACT_ATOMS: atom_id res chain seq x y z
N MET A 1 -57.19 -51.28 64.52
CA MET A 1 -56.65 -49.92 64.73
C MET A 1 -55.12 -49.82 64.58
N ALA A 2 -54.30 -50.78 65.02
CA ALA A 2 -52.83 -50.71 64.91
C ALA A 2 -52.25 -50.65 63.47
N MET A 3 -52.92 -51.27 62.49
CA MET A 3 -52.44 -51.31 61.10
C MET A 3 -52.61 -49.97 60.35
N ILE A 4 -53.57 -49.14 60.76
CA ILE A 4 -53.80 -47.80 60.18
C ILE A 4 -52.72 -46.82 60.69
N GLN A 5 -52.40 -46.85 62.00
CA GLN A 5 -51.33 -46.01 62.57
C GLN A 5 -49.93 -46.30 61.98
N SER A 6 -49.64 -47.56 61.63
CA SER A 6 -48.39 -47.96 60.97
C SER A 6 -48.26 -47.39 59.55
N LYS A 7 -49.34 -47.47 58.75
CA LYS A 7 -49.36 -46.91 57.38
C LYS A 7 -49.26 -45.37 57.38
N THR A 8 -49.92 -44.70 58.32
CA THR A 8 -49.85 -43.23 58.44
C THR A 8 -48.46 -42.76 58.87
N LYS A 9 -47.79 -43.46 59.81
CA LYS A 9 -46.39 -43.17 60.18
C LYS A 9 -45.43 -43.35 59.00
N ASN A 10 -45.56 -44.43 58.25
CA ASN A 10 -44.70 -44.68 57.08
C ASN A 10 -44.91 -43.63 55.98
N LEU A 11 -46.15 -43.14 55.78
CA LEU A 11 -46.45 -42.08 54.81
C LEU A 11 -45.86 -40.72 55.23
N ILE A 12 -45.92 -40.39 56.52
CA ILE A 12 -45.32 -39.16 57.07
C ILE A 12 -43.79 -39.22 56.96
N ILE A 13 -43.17 -40.36 57.26
CA ILE A 13 -41.72 -40.55 57.13
C ILE A 13 -41.29 -40.47 55.65
N ALA A 14 -42.03 -41.10 54.74
CA ALA A 14 -41.74 -41.06 53.30
C ALA A 14 -41.88 -39.64 52.72
N SER A 15 -42.90 -38.89 53.17
CA SER A 15 -43.14 -37.51 52.75
C SER A 15 -42.09 -36.55 53.33
N GLY A 16 -41.65 -36.77 54.57
CA GLY A 16 -40.54 -36.04 55.17
C GLY A 16 -39.20 -36.29 54.47
N ALA A 17 -38.90 -37.55 54.13
CA ALA A 17 -37.68 -37.90 53.39
C ALA A 17 -37.66 -37.31 51.97
N ALA A 18 -38.80 -37.30 51.28
CA ALA A 18 -38.94 -36.67 49.97
C ALA A 18 -38.72 -35.15 50.03
N LEU A 19 -39.28 -34.48 51.05
CA LEU A 19 -39.11 -33.04 51.24
C LEU A 19 -37.63 -32.67 51.54
N VAL A 20 -36.95 -33.47 52.36
CA VAL A 20 -35.51 -33.32 52.63
C VAL A 20 -34.68 -33.53 51.36
N GLY A 21 -35.04 -34.50 50.51
CA GLY A 21 -34.40 -34.73 49.22
C GLY A 21 -34.55 -33.55 48.25
N ILE A 22 -35.73 -32.94 48.18
CA ILE A 22 -35.99 -31.75 47.33
C ILE A 22 -35.20 -30.54 47.83
N LEU A 23 -35.14 -30.33 49.15
CA LEU A 23 -34.36 -29.24 49.75
C LEU A 23 -32.85 -29.41 49.52
N ALA A 24 -32.33 -30.65 49.66
CA ALA A 24 -30.94 -30.95 49.36
C ALA A 24 -30.60 -30.72 47.88
N PHE A 25 -31.47 -31.15 46.97
CA PHE A 25 -31.29 -30.92 45.53
C PHE A 25 -31.30 -29.44 45.16
N ASN A 26 -32.24 -28.66 45.71
CA ASN A 26 -32.31 -27.22 45.48
C ASN A 26 -31.08 -26.47 46.01
N ASN A 27 -30.53 -26.89 47.16
CA ASN A 27 -29.28 -26.33 47.68
C ASN A 27 -28.09 -26.63 46.77
N ILE A 28 -27.98 -27.86 46.26
CA ILE A 28 -26.90 -28.24 45.32
C ILE A 28 -26.99 -27.45 44.01
N VAL A 29 -28.20 -27.30 43.45
CA VAL A 29 -28.43 -26.50 42.24
C VAL A 29 -28.14 -25.02 42.51
N GLY A 30 -28.50 -24.50 43.69
CA GLY A 30 -28.20 -23.13 44.09
C GLY A 30 -26.70 -22.86 44.22
N GLU A 31 -25.94 -23.79 44.80
CA GLU A 31 -24.47 -23.69 44.91
C GLU A 31 -23.78 -23.79 43.54
N ASP A 32 -24.24 -24.67 42.64
CA ASP A 32 -23.70 -24.78 41.28
C ASP A 32 -23.94 -23.50 40.46
N ILE A 33 -25.15 -22.92 40.53
CA ILE A 33 -25.47 -21.65 39.88
C ILE A 33 -24.61 -20.52 40.44
N ARG A 34 -24.44 -20.45 41.77
CA ARG A 34 -23.61 -19.43 42.41
C ARG A 34 -22.14 -19.55 42.01
N SER A 35 -21.59 -20.76 41.99
CA SER A 35 -20.22 -21.03 41.55
C SER A 35 -19.99 -20.65 40.07
N LYS A 36 -20.96 -20.97 39.20
CA LYS A 36 -20.94 -20.55 37.79
C LYS A 36 -21.01 -19.03 37.62
N LEU A 37 -21.82 -18.35 38.45
CA LEU A 37 -21.95 -16.90 38.44
C LEU A 37 -20.67 -16.20 38.92
N GLU A 38 -20.08 -16.67 40.03
CA GLU A 38 -18.80 -16.15 40.54
C GLU A 38 -17.67 -16.35 39.52
N THR A 39 -17.64 -17.50 38.84
CA THR A 39 -16.70 -17.77 37.74
C THR A 39 -16.96 -16.85 36.53
N ALA A 40 -18.22 -16.57 36.20
CA ALA A 40 -18.57 -15.67 35.09
C ALA A 40 -18.21 -14.21 35.40
N LEU A 41 -18.43 -13.74 36.64
CA LEU A 41 -18.04 -12.42 37.11
C LEU A 41 -16.51 -12.25 37.10
N ALA A 42 -15.77 -13.23 37.62
CA ALA A 42 -14.31 -13.22 37.58
C ALA A 42 -13.76 -13.20 36.14
N ARG A 43 -14.44 -13.88 35.20
CA ARG A 43 -14.13 -13.81 33.76
C ARG A 43 -14.45 -12.42 33.19
N GLY A 44 -15.57 -11.80 33.60
CA GLY A 44 -15.95 -10.44 33.23
C GLY A 44 -14.91 -9.40 33.65
N ASP A 45 -14.48 -9.43 34.90
CA ASP A 45 -13.45 -8.52 35.43
C ASP A 45 -12.10 -8.71 34.73
N SER A 46 -11.73 -9.97 34.47
CA SER A 46 -10.51 -10.31 33.71
C SER A 46 -10.57 -9.78 32.27
N LEU A 47 -11.73 -9.87 31.61
CA LEU A 47 -11.95 -9.31 30.28
C LEU A 47 -11.89 -7.78 30.29
N GLN A 48 -12.48 -7.13 31.29
CA GLN A 48 -12.43 -5.67 31.40
C GLN A 48 -11.00 -5.15 31.54
N VAL A 49 -10.17 -5.81 32.36
CA VAL A 49 -8.74 -5.47 32.50
C VAL A 49 -8.00 -5.66 31.17
N LYS A 50 -8.30 -6.74 30.43
CA LYS A 50 -7.69 -6.98 29.11
C LYS A 50 -8.12 -5.96 28.06
N VAL A 51 -9.40 -5.57 28.04
CA VAL A 51 -9.90 -4.53 27.12
C VAL A 51 -9.22 -3.19 27.40
N ASN A 52 -9.07 -2.84 28.68
CA ASN A 52 -8.35 -1.63 29.08
C ASN A 52 -6.88 -1.69 28.64
N LYS A 53 -6.22 -2.84 28.82
CA LYS A 53 -4.83 -3.05 28.39
C LYS A 53 -4.68 -3.01 26.87
N LEU A 54 -5.54 -3.68 26.11
CA LEU A 54 -5.52 -3.65 24.64
C LEU A 54 -5.83 -2.27 24.09
N SER A 55 -6.65 -1.48 24.79
CA SER A 55 -6.90 -0.08 24.42
C SER A 55 -5.66 0.77 24.62
N ALA A 56 -4.90 0.52 25.69
CA ALA A 56 -3.59 1.14 25.92
C ALA A 56 -2.55 0.69 24.89
N ASP A 57 -2.38 -0.62 24.66
CA ASP A 57 -1.42 -1.16 23.68
C ASP A 57 -1.74 -0.68 22.24
N LYS A 58 -3.03 -0.57 21.89
CA LYS A 58 -3.48 0.01 20.61
C LYS A 58 -3.14 1.49 20.52
N GLN A 59 -3.28 2.24 21.62
CA GLN A 59 -2.91 3.64 21.66
C GLN A 59 -1.39 3.78 21.54
N ASP A 60 -0.60 2.99 22.26
CA ASP A 60 0.87 2.99 22.18
C ASP A 60 1.38 2.61 20.79
N LEU A 61 0.76 1.62 20.14
CA LEU A 61 1.08 1.24 18.75
C LEU A 61 0.69 2.32 17.76
N ARG A 62 -0.44 3.00 17.98
CA ARG A 62 -0.86 4.13 17.17
C ARG A 62 0.11 5.29 17.33
N ASP A 63 0.48 5.61 18.56
CA ASP A 63 1.44 6.66 18.89
C ASP A 63 2.85 6.32 18.35
N SER A 64 3.25 5.05 18.38
CA SER A 64 4.51 4.57 17.80
C SER A 64 4.50 4.62 16.27
N LEU A 65 3.37 4.26 15.64
CA LEU A 65 3.20 4.35 14.19
C LEU A 65 3.15 5.81 13.74
N ASP A 66 2.45 6.66 14.50
CA ASP A 66 2.39 8.10 14.27
C ASP A 66 3.77 8.73 14.50
N ALA A 67 4.55 8.28 15.49
CA ALA A 67 5.93 8.73 15.69
C ALA A 67 6.87 8.25 14.59
N LEU A 68 6.70 7.05 14.04
CA LEU A 68 7.47 6.58 12.89
C LEU A 68 7.06 7.30 11.60
N HIS A 69 5.77 7.57 11.42
CA HIS A 69 5.28 8.42 10.34
C HIS A 69 5.80 9.84 10.49
N GLN A 70 5.83 10.39 11.70
CA GLN A 70 6.36 11.71 11.99
C GLN A 70 7.87 11.76 11.80
N ALA A 71 8.64 10.79 12.29
CA ALA A 71 10.08 10.73 12.07
C ALA A 71 10.43 10.56 10.58
N ARG A 72 9.63 9.78 9.84
CA ARG A 72 9.75 9.69 8.39
C ARG A 72 9.32 10.98 7.70
N PHE A 73 8.27 11.63 8.17
CA PHE A 73 7.79 12.91 7.67
C PHE A 73 8.79 14.02 7.96
N ASP A 74 9.44 14.03 9.11
CA ASP A 74 10.51 14.94 9.50
C ASP A 74 11.78 14.65 8.70
N ALA A 75 12.05 13.38 8.36
CA ALA A 75 13.10 13.03 7.40
C ALA A 75 12.75 13.49 5.98
N ASP A 76 11.50 13.33 5.54
CA ASP A 76 10.98 13.82 4.26
C ASP A 76 10.94 15.36 4.22
N ILE A 77 10.62 16.03 5.34
CA ILE A 77 10.70 17.48 5.55
C ILE A 77 12.15 17.91 5.58
N SER A 78 13.05 17.18 6.23
CA SER A 78 14.48 17.48 6.22
C SER A 78 15.04 17.32 4.81
N ILE A 79 14.53 16.38 4.02
CA ILE A 79 14.79 16.26 2.59
C ILE A 79 14.16 17.45 1.83
N ASN A 80 12.95 17.90 2.19
CA ASN A 80 12.25 19.01 1.53
C ASN A 80 12.79 20.41 1.89
N ALA A 81 13.16 20.69 3.13
CA ALA A 81 13.80 21.94 3.58
C ALA A 81 15.14 22.15 2.85
N ASN A 82 15.70 21.04 2.40
CA ASN A 82 16.86 20.91 1.55
C ASN A 82 16.55 21.00 0.05
N VAL A 83 15.33 20.64 -0.38
CA VAL A 83 14.77 20.87 -1.74
C VAL A 83 14.50 22.36 -1.98
N VAL A 84 14.07 23.08 -0.94
CA VAL A 84 13.65 24.50 -1.01
C VAL A 84 14.83 25.47 -1.12
N ASN A 85 16.03 25.08 -0.67
CA ASN A 85 17.22 25.95 -0.63
C ASN A 85 18.23 25.70 -1.75
N GLU A 86 17.93 24.84 -2.72
CA GLU A 86 18.77 24.69 -3.91
C GLU A 86 18.46 25.83 -4.88
N GLU A 87 19.21 26.93 -4.76
CA GLU A 87 19.25 27.97 -5.77
C GLU A 87 19.37 27.34 -7.16
N LEU A 88 18.52 27.80 -8.07
CA LEU A 88 18.23 27.33 -9.44
C LEU A 88 19.43 27.35 -10.43
N ASN A 89 20.68 27.30 -9.96
CA ASN A 89 21.87 27.32 -10.80
C ASN A 89 22.46 25.91 -10.96
N PHE A 90 21.68 25.00 -11.54
CA PHE A 90 22.17 23.71 -11.99
C PHE A 90 22.93 23.87 -13.31
N ASP A 91 24.24 23.61 -13.32
CA ASP A 91 25.05 23.65 -14.52
C ASP A 91 24.95 22.35 -15.34
N TYR A 92 24.00 22.34 -16.29
CA TYR A 92 23.74 21.22 -17.21
C TYR A 92 24.90 20.86 -18.13
N SER A 93 25.88 21.76 -18.30
CA SER A 93 27.05 21.47 -19.12
C SER A 93 27.92 20.36 -18.52
N LYS A 94 27.87 20.18 -17.20
CA LYS A 94 28.62 19.13 -16.46
C LYS A 94 28.00 17.74 -16.54
N TYR A 95 26.81 17.61 -17.12
CA TYR A 95 26.05 16.36 -17.18
C TYR A 95 25.57 16.05 -18.61
N PRO A 96 26.48 15.59 -19.48
CA PRO A 96 26.17 15.30 -20.88
C PRO A 96 25.11 14.19 -21.06
N ASP A 97 24.93 13.32 -20.06
CA ASP A 97 23.95 12.23 -20.09
C ASP A 97 22.49 12.72 -20.13
N TYR A 98 22.21 13.94 -19.67
CA TYR A 98 20.88 14.58 -19.82
C TYR A 98 20.63 15.15 -21.22
N SER A 99 21.45 14.83 -22.21
CA SER A 99 21.33 15.30 -23.60
C SER A 99 19.93 15.12 -24.19
N LEU A 100 19.21 14.05 -23.81
CA LEU A 100 17.87 13.75 -24.32
C LEU A 100 16.75 14.58 -23.71
N ILE A 101 17.00 15.29 -22.60
CA ILE A 101 16.01 16.14 -21.92
C ILE A 101 16.38 17.62 -21.95
N ARG A 102 17.50 17.99 -22.60
CA ARG A 102 17.97 19.39 -22.64
C ARG A 102 16.93 20.34 -23.21
N ASP A 103 16.13 19.87 -24.15
CA ASP A 103 15.06 20.60 -24.80
C ASP A 103 13.89 20.94 -23.87
N ILE A 104 13.62 20.12 -22.84
CA ILE A 104 12.55 20.39 -21.87
C ILE A 104 13.01 21.20 -20.64
N LEU A 105 14.33 21.37 -20.44
CA LEU A 105 14.87 22.07 -19.27
C LEU A 105 14.37 23.51 -19.12
N PRO A 106 14.31 24.35 -20.19
CA PRO A 106 13.81 25.71 -20.05
C PRO A 106 12.35 25.74 -19.60
N THR A 107 11.52 24.87 -20.16
CA THR A 107 10.11 24.72 -19.76
C THR A 107 10.00 24.26 -18.31
N LEU A 108 10.82 23.29 -17.90
CA LEU A 108 10.84 22.78 -16.54
C LEU A 108 11.21 23.88 -15.54
N ASP A 109 12.21 24.71 -15.84
CA ASP A 109 12.59 25.85 -15.00
C ASP A 109 11.44 26.84 -14.81
N LEU A 110 10.82 27.24 -15.93
CA LEU A 110 9.69 28.18 -15.90
C LEU A 110 8.49 27.60 -15.13
N ALA A 111 8.20 26.32 -15.31
CA ALA A 111 7.10 25.66 -14.62
C ALA A 111 7.36 25.57 -13.10
N ILE A 112 8.58 25.23 -12.68
CA ILE A 112 8.94 25.20 -11.26
C ILE A 112 8.79 26.59 -10.63
N LEU A 113 9.27 27.63 -11.31
CA LEU A 113 9.13 29.02 -10.86
C LEU A 113 7.66 29.43 -10.74
N TYR A 114 6.84 29.09 -11.73
CA TYR A 114 5.42 29.43 -11.74
C TYR A 114 4.65 28.75 -10.59
N TYR A 115 4.90 27.46 -10.36
CA TYR A 115 4.22 26.68 -9.32
C TYR A 115 4.89 26.79 -7.94
N TRP A 116 5.93 27.60 -7.79
CA TRP A 116 6.64 27.81 -6.52
C TRP A 116 5.71 28.20 -5.37
N ASN A 117 4.72 29.06 -5.65
CA ASN A 117 3.74 29.53 -4.67
C ASN A 117 2.69 28.48 -4.30
N VAL A 118 2.54 27.40 -5.08
CA VAL A 118 1.70 26.25 -4.73
C VAL A 118 2.49 25.32 -3.82
N TYR A 119 3.65 24.87 -4.30
CA TYR A 119 4.60 24.12 -3.49
C TYR A 119 6.00 24.17 -4.13
N PRO A 120 7.05 24.51 -3.38
CA PRO A 120 8.43 24.54 -3.89
C PRO A 120 8.92 23.11 -4.19
N MET A 121 9.46 22.89 -5.39
CA MET A 121 9.86 21.57 -5.87
C MET A 121 11.31 21.54 -6.32
N SER A 122 11.98 20.39 -6.12
CA SER A 122 13.34 20.19 -6.62
C SER A 122 13.28 19.80 -8.08
N LYS A 123 14.03 20.56 -8.89
CA LYS A 123 14.27 20.20 -10.30
C LYS A 123 14.91 18.82 -10.42
N VAL A 124 15.85 18.46 -9.54
CA VAL A 124 16.51 17.16 -9.54
C VAL A 124 15.50 16.03 -9.31
N MET A 125 14.55 16.22 -8.39
CA MET A 125 13.48 15.23 -8.14
C MET A 125 12.62 15.01 -9.38
N LEU A 126 12.21 16.10 -10.05
CA LEU A 126 11.40 16.03 -11.27
C LEU A 126 12.17 15.37 -12.43
N LEU A 127 13.49 15.58 -12.52
CA LEU A 127 14.35 14.90 -13.48
C LEU A 127 14.50 13.40 -13.15
N SER A 128 14.68 13.04 -11.89
CA SER A 128 14.70 11.63 -11.47
C SER A 128 13.36 10.93 -11.75
N GLN A 129 12.24 11.63 -11.57
CA GLN A 129 10.92 11.14 -11.95
C GLN A 129 10.80 10.94 -13.46
N GLN A 130 11.17 11.94 -14.26
CA GLN A 130 11.11 11.85 -15.72
C GLN A 130 11.99 10.71 -16.26
N HIS A 131 13.18 10.51 -15.69
CA HIS A 131 14.04 9.38 -16.01
C HIS A 131 13.34 8.06 -15.70
N LYS A 132 12.70 7.95 -14.53
CA LYS A 132 12.00 6.73 -14.15
C LYS A 132 10.83 6.41 -15.08
N GLU A 133 10.14 7.43 -15.57
CA GLU A 133 9.01 7.28 -16.47
C GLU A 133 9.42 6.83 -17.88
N SER A 134 10.39 7.53 -18.47
CA SER A 134 10.64 7.38 -19.91
C SER A 134 12.09 7.07 -20.27
N ILE A 135 12.96 6.88 -19.28
CA ILE A 135 14.41 6.74 -19.46
C ILE A 135 14.92 7.91 -20.32
N ASP A 136 14.65 9.13 -19.84
CA ASP A 136 15.02 10.39 -20.51
C ASP A 136 14.42 10.50 -21.92
N GLY A 137 13.18 10.05 -22.11
CA GLY A 137 12.47 10.11 -23.39
C GLY A 137 12.79 8.98 -24.38
N ARG A 138 13.59 7.98 -24.02
CA ARG A 138 13.85 6.79 -24.86
C ARG A 138 12.61 5.89 -25.01
N ILE A 139 11.76 5.85 -23.99
CA ILE A 139 10.50 5.10 -23.98
C ILE A 139 9.35 6.10 -24.00
N LEU A 140 8.76 6.30 -25.18
CA LEU A 140 7.64 7.22 -25.36
C LEU A 140 6.27 6.59 -25.17
N VAL A 141 6.18 5.25 -25.17
CA VAL A 141 4.90 4.52 -25.02
C VAL A 141 5.15 3.25 -24.21
N SER A 142 4.45 3.11 -23.09
CA SER A 142 4.47 1.90 -22.28
C SER A 142 3.57 0.80 -22.87
N SER A 143 3.77 -0.43 -22.38
CA SER A 143 2.87 -1.55 -22.72
C SER A 143 1.44 -1.38 -22.17
N ALA A 144 1.24 -0.43 -21.25
CA ALA A 144 -0.07 -0.08 -20.70
C ALA A 144 -0.72 1.11 -21.43
N GLY A 145 -0.06 1.70 -22.43
CA GLY A 145 -0.60 2.83 -23.20
C GLY A 145 -0.36 4.21 -22.58
N ALA A 146 0.44 4.27 -21.51
CA ALA A 146 0.99 5.52 -21.00
C ALA A 146 1.96 6.11 -22.04
N ALA A 147 1.94 7.42 -22.23
CA ALA A 147 2.63 8.06 -23.36
C ALA A 147 3.37 9.36 -22.99
N GLY A 148 4.35 9.71 -23.82
CA GLY A 148 5.19 10.90 -23.65
C GLY A 148 6.31 10.71 -22.62
N ARG A 149 7.10 11.77 -22.39
CA ARG A 149 8.20 11.75 -21.41
C ARG A 149 7.75 11.55 -19.97
N TRP A 150 6.54 11.98 -19.68
CA TRP A 150 5.93 11.92 -18.35
C TRP A 150 5.00 10.70 -18.17
N GLN A 151 4.84 9.88 -19.22
CA GLN A 151 4.04 8.65 -19.21
C GLN A 151 2.62 8.83 -18.65
N TRP A 152 1.89 9.82 -19.16
CA TRP A 152 0.49 9.98 -18.77
C TRP A 152 -0.39 8.91 -19.43
N THR A 153 -1.26 8.28 -18.65
CA THR A 153 -2.32 7.42 -19.20
C THR A 153 -3.35 8.27 -19.94
N PRO A 154 -4.12 7.71 -20.88
CA PRO A 154 -5.18 8.47 -21.51
C PRO A 154 -6.25 8.93 -20.50
N GLU A 155 -6.58 8.13 -19.47
CA GLU A 155 -7.52 8.56 -18.42
C GLU A 155 -7.05 9.81 -17.69
N PHE A 156 -5.76 9.85 -17.33
CA PHE A 156 -5.22 10.99 -16.60
C PHE A 156 -5.19 12.24 -17.49
N ALA A 157 -4.79 12.10 -18.76
CA ALA A 157 -4.82 13.21 -19.71
C ALA A 157 -6.25 13.75 -19.93
N GLU A 158 -7.25 12.87 -20.08
CA GLU A 158 -8.67 13.26 -20.21
C GLU A 158 -9.16 14.02 -18.96
N SER A 159 -8.77 13.57 -17.77
CA SER A 159 -9.13 14.25 -16.51
C SER A 159 -8.62 15.69 -16.43
N LYS A 160 -7.62 16.04 -17.23
CA LYS A 160 -7.05 17.38 -17.36
C LYS A 160 -7.53 18.14 -18.59
N GLY A 161 -8.60 17.67 -19.23
CA GLY A 161 -9.21 18.31 -20.39
C GLY A 161 -8.48 18.07 -21.71
N LEU A 162 -7.49 17.18 -21.75
CA LEU A 162 -6.81 16.80 -23.00
C LEU A 162 -7.63 15.73 -23.74
N ARG A 163 -7.37 15.61 -25.04
CA ARG A 163 -7.99 14.59 -25.91
C ARG A 163 -6.92 13.63 -26.45
N PRO A 164 -6.51 12.62 -25.66
CA PRO A 164 -5.53 11.64 -26.09
C PRO A 164 -6.11 10.71 -27.17
N PHE A 165 -5.23 10.11 -27.96
CA PHE A 165 -5.61 9.05 -28.90
C PHE A 165 -6.03 7.80 -28.13
N VAL A 166 -7.22 7.27 -28.42
CA VAL A 166 -7.77 6.04 -27.83
C VAL A 166 -8.30 5.11 -28.93
N THR A 167 -8.39 3.82 -28.63
CA THR A 167 -8.90 2.79 -29.54
C THR A 167 -9.94 1.91 -28.85
N ASP A 168 -10.65 1.08 -29.62
CA ASP A 168 -11.61 0.11 -29.07
C ASP A 168 -10.94 -0.88 -28.09
N ASP A 169 -9.68 -1.24 -28.33
CA ASP A 169 -8.90 -2.06 -27.40
C ASP A 169 -8.73 -1.34 -26.05
N TYR A 170 -8.46 -0.03 -26.07
CA TYR A 170 -8.34 0.76 -24.84
C TYR A 170 -9.69 0.89 -24.10
N ALA A 171 -10.78 1.20 -24.83
CA ALA A 171 -12.12 1.24 -24.24
C ALA A 171 -12.53 -0.11 -23.63
N THR A 172 -12.20 -1.21 -24.30
CA THR A 172 -12.42 -2.57 -23.78
C THR A 172 -11.60 -2.82 -22.52
N ALA A 173 -10.33 -2.41 -22.49
CA ALA A 173 -9.49 -2.53 -21.30
C ALA A 173 -10.06 -1.75 -20.11
N GLN A 174 -10.59 -0.54 -20.33
CA GLN A 174 -11.25 0.24 -19.29
C GLN A 174 -12.49 -0.46 -18.73
N ALA A 175 -13.36 -0.99 -19.59
CA ALA A 175 -14.54 -1.73 -19.15
C ALA A 175 -14.17 -2.96 -18.30
N LEU A 176 -13.13 -3.69 -18.71
CA LEU A 176 -12.58 -4.82 -17.94
C LEU A 176 -12.01 -4.37 -16.59
N ARG A 177 -11.27 -3.25 -16.55
CA ARG A 177 -10.72 -2.67 -15.32
C ARG A 177 -11.83 -2.25 -14.36
N SER A 178 -12.88 -1.59 -14.83
CA SER A 178 -14.03 -1.19 -14.03
C SER A 178 -14.76 -2.39 -13.44
N THR A 179 -14.99 -3.44 -14.23
CA THR A 179 -15.57 -4.71 -13.75
C THR A 179 -14.67 -5.37 -12.70
N ARG A 180 -13.36 -5.37 -12.92
CA ARG A 180 -12.39 -5.91 -11.97
C ARG A 180 -12.36 -5.13 -10.66
N LYS A 181 -12.52 -3.80 -10.68
CA LYS A 181 -12.63 -2.98 -9.46
C LYS A 181 -13.85 -3.37 -8.62
N ILE A 182 -14.99 -3.65 -9.27
CA ILE A 182 -16.20 -4.16 -8.59
C ILE A 182 -15.93 -5.52 -7.93
N LEU A 183 -15.33 -6.46 -8.66
CA LEU A 183 -14.95 -7.77 -8.10
C LEU A 183 -13.95 -7.62 -6.94
N GLN A 184 -12.99 -6.71 -7.02
CA GLN A 184 -12.05 -6.48 -5.93
C GLN A 184 -12.76 -6.01 -4.66
N LYS A 185 -13.73 -5.09 -4.79
CA LYS A 185 -14.56 -4.67 -3.65
C LYS A 185 -15.35 -5.83 -3.03
N GLN A 186 -15.85 -6.76 -3.86
CA GLN A 186 -16.53 -7.97 -3.38
C GLN A 186 -15.56 -8.92 -2.65
N ILE A 187 -14.35 -9.10 -3.18
CA ILE A 187 -13.28 -9.87 -2.53
C ILE A 187 -12.93 -9.27 -1.17
N ASP A 188 -12.72 -7.96 -1.11
CA ASP A 188 -12.34 -7.27 0.14
C ASP A 188 -13.46 -7.37 1.18
N THR A 189 -14.72 -7.23 0.75
CA THR A 189 -15.90 -7.41 1.60
C THR A 189 -15.99 -8.84 2.14
N LEU A 190 -15.88 -9.84 1.28
CA LEU A 190 -15.96 -11.25 1.68
C LEU A 190 -14.76 -11.69 2.55
N GLN A 191 -13.58 -11.15 2.28
CA GLN A 191 -12.39 -11.33 3.13
C GLN A 191 -12.65 -10.83 4.55
N ALA A 192 -13.22 -9.63 4.71
CA ALA A 192 -13.59 -9.10 6.02
C ALA A 192 -14.63 -9.97 6.75
N TYR A 193 -15.62 -10.50 6.02
CA TYR A 193 -16.58 -11.46 6.58
C TYR A 193 -15.91 -12.76 7.04
N ILE A 194 -15.01 -13.32 6.22
CA ILE A 194 -14.26 -14.54 6.57
C ILE A 194 -13.38 -14.29 7.80
N ASP A 195 -12.69 -13.16 7.86
CA ASP A 195 -11.83 -12.82 9.00
C ASP A 195 -12.66 -12.68 10.28
N GLY A 196 -13.82 -12.02 10.21
CA GLY A 196 -14.77 -11.96 11.33
C GLY A 196 -15.28 -13.34 11.77
N PHE A 197 -15.59 -14.20 10.80
CA PHE A 197 -16.02 -15.57 11.06
C PHE A 197 -14.94 -16.41 11.73
N ILE A 198 -13.68 -16.28 11.29
CA ILE A 198 -12.53 -16.94 11.90
C ILE A 198 -12.37 -16.48 13.35
N ILE A 199 -12.49 -15.18 13.62
CA ILE A 199 -12.39 -14.62 14.97
C ILE A 199 -13.49 -15.17 15.88
N GLU A 200 -14.73 -15.24 15.40
CA GLU A 200 -15.88 -15.73 16.17
C GLU A 200 -15.74 -17.21 16.56
N HIS A 201 -15.16 -18.02 15.67
CA HIS A 201 -15.16 -19.48 15.80
C HIS A 201 -13.78 -20.08 16.15
N SER A 202 -12.74 -19.27 16.28
CA SER A 202 -11.41 -19.73 16.72
C SER A 202 -11.31 -19.68 18.25
N PRO A 203 -10.50 -20.55 18.87
CA PRO A 203 -10.14 -20.37 20.27
C PRO A 203 -9.21 -19.16 20.28
N LEU A 204 -9.65 -18.05 20.87
CA LEU A 204 -8.81 -16.89 21.08
C LEU A 204 -7.54 -17.35 21.82
N ASP A 205 -6.38 -17.36 21.14
CA ASP A 205 -5.13 -17.32 21.87
C ASP A 205 -5.11 -15.96 22.55
N HIS A 206 -5.31 -15.97 23.86
CA HIS A 206 -5.35 -14.80 24.72
C HIS A 206 -3.98 -14.08 24.83
N GLN A 207 -3.01 -14.40 23.96
CA GLN A 207 -1.67 -13.81 23.90
C GLN A 207 -1.36 -13.05 22.60
N GLY A 208 -2.36 -12.47 21.92
CA GLY A 208 -2.09 -11.57 20.78
C GLY A 208 -1.45 -12.27 19.57
N GLY A 209 -1.71 -13.57 19.39
CA GLY A 209 -1.24 -14.32 18.23
C GLY A 209 -1.96 -13.91 16.94
N ASP A 210 -1.26 -14.07 15.81
CA ASP A 210 -1.80 -13.83 14.47
C ASP A 210 -3.15 -14.52 14.24
N ILE A 211 -4.06 -13.84 13.53
CA ILE A 211 -5.32 -14.44 13.05
C ILE A 211 -4.98 -15.74 12.33
N MET A 212 -5.63 -16.83 12.72
CA MET A 212 -5.41 -18.13 12.12
C MET A 212 -5.72 -18.05 10.62
N GLY A 213 -4.69 -18.24 9.77
CA GLY A 213 -4.89 -18.23 8.33
C GLY A 213 -5.94 -19.27 7.89
N MET A 214 -6.71 -18.95 6.85
CA MET A 214 -7.89 -19.72 6.40
C MET A 214 -7.68 -21.25 6.32
N GLN A 215 -6.53 -21.72 5.83
CA GLN A 215 -6.23 -23.15 5.74
C GLN A 215 -6.11 -23.82 7.12
N LYS A 216 -5.47 -23.15 8.07
CA LYS A 216 -5.35 -23.64 9.45
C LYS A 216 -6.72 -23.62 10.13
N PHE A 217 -7.52 -22.58 9.89
CA PHE A 217 -8.86 -22.47 10.44
C PHE A 217 -9.79 -23.57 9.91
N GLU A 218 -9.74 -23.89 8.62
CA GLU A 218 -10.54 -24.99 8.05
C GLU A 218 -10.26 -26.34 8.74
N GLN A 219 -8.98 -26.63 8.99
CA GLN A 219 -8.57 -27.85 9.69
C GLN A 219 -9.01 -27.86 11.16
N TYR A 220 -8.96 -26.70 11.82
CA TYR A 220 -9.41 -26.52 13.19
C TYR A 220 -10.92 -26.74 13.31
N ILE A 221 -11.71 -25.97 12.55
CA ILE A 221 -13.18 -25.99 12.66
C ILE A 221 -13.75 -27.33 12.23
N GLY A 222 -13.11 -28.04 11.30
CA GLY A 222 -13.48 -29.40 10.93
C GLY A 222 -13.33 -30.43 12.07
N LYS A 223 -12.53 -30.14 13.10
CA LYS A 223 -12.37 -30.98 14.29
C LYS A 223 -13.22 -30.49 15.47
N THR A 224 -13.37 -29.19 15.63
CA THR A 224 -13.97 -28.59 16.83
C THR A 224 -15.42 -28.16 16.67
N ASN A 225 -15.86 -27.82 15.45
CA ASN A 225 -17.23 -27.45 15.15
C ASN A 225 -17.65 -27.88 13.72
N PRO A 226 -17.78 -29.19 13.44
CA PRO A 226 -18.09 -29.71 12.11
C PRO A 226 -19.34 -29.14 11.42
N PRO A 227 -20.43 -28.79 12.13
CA PRO A 227 -21.62 -28.19 11.50
C PRO A 227 -21.37 -26.83 10.84
N VAL A 228 -20.35 -26.09 11.27
CA VAL A 228 -20.03 -24.74 10.78
C VAL A 228 -19.06 -24.77 9.59
N LEU A 229 -18.35 -25.89 9.40
CA LEU A 229 -17.39 -26.08 8.31
C LEU A 229 -17.99 -25.87 6.89
N PRO A 230 -19.21 -26.33 6.56
CA PRO A 230 -19.80 -26.10 5.23
C PRO A 230 -19.95 -24.62 4.89
N GLN A 231 -20.41 -23.80 5.84
CA GLN A 231 -20.58 -22.36 5.65
C GLN A 231 -19.23 -21.66 5.41
N PHE A 232 -18.20 -22.02 6.17
CA PHE A 232 -16.85 -21.50 5.95
C PHE A 232 -16.30 -21.88 4.56
N LYS A 233 -16.49 -23.13 4.14
CA LYS A 233 -16.06 -23.61 2.83
C LYS A 233 -16.78 -22.89 1.69
N GLU A 234 -18.07 -22.62 1.83
CA GLU A 234 -18.85 -21.87 0.85
C GLU A 234 -18.28 -20.46 0.65
N MET A 235 -18.08 -19.70 1.74
CA MET A 235 -17.47 -18.36 1.67
C MET A 235 -16.06 -18.39 1.05
N ARG A 236 -15.23 -19.37 1.43
CA ARG A 236 -13.88 -19.52 0.85
C ARG A 236 -13.94 -19.80 -0.66
N LEU A 237 -14.81 -20.70 -1.09
CA LEU A 237 -14.97 -21.06 -2.51
C LEU A 237 -15.49 -19.88 -3.33
N GLU A 238 -16.46 -19.12 -2.81
CA GLU A 238 -16.96 -17.90 -3.45
C GLU A 238 -15.84 -16.86 -3.60
N MET A 239 -15.04 -16.65 -2.56
CA MET A 239 -13.89 -15.73 -2.62
C MET A 239 -12.85 -16.20 -3.65
N GLU A 240 -12.57 -17.50 -3.71
CA GLU A 240 -11.67 -18.08 -4.71
C GLU A 240 -12.20 -17.90 -6.14
N ASP A 241 -13.50 -18.03 -6.36
CA ASP A 241 -14.13 -17.78 -7.65
C ASP A 241 -13.99 -16.30 -8.07
N TYR A 242 -14.30 -15.37 -7.17
CA TYR A 242 -14.08 -13.94 -7.42
C TYR A 242 -12.62 -13.63 -7.73
N ARG A 243 -11.66 -14.22 -7.00
CA ARG A 243 -10.22 -14.06 -7.27
C ARG A 243 -9.83 -14.61 -8.64
N LYS A 244 -10.33 -15.80 -9.02
CA LYS A 244 -10.10 -16.38 -10.35
C LYS A 244 -10.65 -15.48 -11.46
N ARG A 245 -11.87 -14.99 -11.30
CA ARG A 245 -12.51 -14.07 -12.26
C ARG A 245 -11.77 -12.74 -12.36
N ALA A 246 -11.38 -12.14 -11.24
CA ALA A 246 -10.60 -10.90 -11.22
C ALA A 246 -9.24 -11.06 -11.92
N ASN A 247 -8.56 -12.20 -11.70
CA ASN A 247 -7.30 -12.52 -12.38
C ASN A 247 -7.48 -12.74 -13.89
N PHE A 248 -8.57 -13.41 -14.30
CA PHE A 248 -8.93 -13.57 -15.72
C PHE A 248 -9.16 -12.21 -16.39
N LEU A 249 -9.96 -11.33 -15.76
CA LEU A 249 -10.19 -9.97 -16.27
C LEU A 249 -8.90 -9.17 -16.34
N LYS A 250 -8.00 -9.27 -15.34
CA LYS A 250 -6.69 -8.60 -15.35
C LYS A 250 -5.83 -9.06 -16.52
N ALA A 251 -5.83 -10.35 -16.84
CA ALA A 251 -5.09 -10.89 -17.97
C ALA A 251 -5.65 -10.39 -19.32
N LYS A 252 -6.98 -10.34 -19.45
CA LYS A 252 -7.66 -9.78 -20.63
C LYS A 252 -7.39 -8.28 -20.78
N GLU A 253 -7.54 -7.51 -19.70
CA GLU A 253 -7.22 -6.08 -19.62
C GLU A 253 -5.80 -5.83 -20.13
N LYS A 254 -4.80 -6.56 -19.60
CA LYS A 254 -3.41 -6.45 -20.02
C LYS A 254 -3.22 -6.77 -21.51
N GLY A 255 -3.95 -7.76 -22.03
CA GLY A 255 -3.91 -8.12 -23.45
C GLY A 255 -4.37 -6.98 -24.36
N HIS A 256 -5.48 -6.33 -24.00
CA HIS A 256 -6.02 -5.19 -24.73
C HIS A 256 -5.13 -3.94 -24.61
N LEU A 257 -4.65 -3.60 -23.42
CA LEU A 257 -3.71 -2.49 -23.23
C LEU A 257 -2.43 -2.67 -24.04
N LYS A 258 -1.90 -3.90 -24.12
CA LYS A 258 -0.72 -4.22 -24.93
C LYS A 258 -0.96 -3.97 -26.42
N LYS A 259 -2.14 -4.32 -26.94
CA LYS A 259 -2.52 -4.04 -28.33
C LYS A 259 -2.61 -2.55 -28.59
N TYR A 260 -3.32 -1.81 -27.72
CA TYR A 260 -3.41 -0.35 -27.78
C TYR A 260 -2.03 0.31 -27.77
N GLY A 261 -1.15 -0.03 -26.81
CA GLY A 261 0.20 0.53 -26.75
C GLY A 261 1.07 0.17 -27.97
N THR A 262 0.90 -1.03 -28.53
CA THR A 262 1.60 -1.45 -29.76
C THR A 262 1.12 -0.64 -30.96
N GLU A 263 -0.18 -0.41 -31.08
CA GLU A 263 -0.77 0.41 -32.14
C GLU A 263 -0.30 1.86 -32.04
N LEU A 264 -0.40 2.47 -30.86
CA LEU A 264 0.07 3.83 -30.61
C LEU A 264 1.55 3.96 -30.99
N LYS A 265 2.39 3.03 -30.52
CA LYS A 265 3.82 3.00 -30.87
C LYS A 265 4.05 2.86 -32.38
N SER A 266 3.26 2.03 -33.07
CA SER A 266 3.36 1.83 -34.52
C SER A 266 3.03 3.10 -35.29
N ARG A 267 1.96 3.83 -34.88
CA ARG A 267 1.53 5.08 -35.50
C ARG A 267 2.60 6.17 -35.37
N ILE A 268 3.10 6.40 -34.15
CA ILE A 268 4.04 7.50 -33.89
C ILE A 268 5.45 7.25 -34.44
N ARG A 269 5.83 5.99 -34.69
CA ARG A 269 7.18 5.64 -35.17
C ARG A 269 7.50 6.30 -36.52
N LYS A 270 6.48 6.58 -37.33
CA LYS A 270 6.62 7.20 -38.65
C LYS A 270 6.40 8.72 -38.63
N MET A 271 6.09 9.29 -37.47
CA MET A 271 5.76 10.71 -37.29
C MET A 271 6.97 11.50 -36.81
N THR A 272 7.11 12.74 -37.28
CA THR A 272 8.00 13.75 -36.68
C THR A 272 7.50 14.17 -35.30
N PRO A 273 8.34 14.80 -34.44
CA PRO A 273 7.89 15.32 -33.14
C PRO A 273 6.63 16.21 -33.23
N GLU A 274 6.57 17.11 -34.22
CA GLU A 274 5.45 18.03 -34.43
C GLU A 274 4.18 17.29 -34.81
N GLN A 275 4.30 16.27 -35.67
CA GLN A 275 3.18 15.40 -36.04
C GLN A 275 2.68 14.58 -34.84
N ARG A 276 3.56 14.13 -33.95
CA ARG A 276 3.17 13.41 -32.73
C ARG A 276 2.39 14.32 -31.79
N LYS A 277 2.88 15.55 -31.56
CA LYS A 277 2.19 16.58 -30.75
C LYS A 277 0.79 16.88 -31.28
N ALA A 278 0.64 17.03 -32.60
CA ALA A 278 -0.66 17.25 -33.23
C ALA A 278 -1.58 16.01 -33.18
N PHE A 279 -1.01 14.81 -33.18
CA PHE A 279 -1.76 13.55 -33.14
C PHE A 279 -2.27 13.20 -31.74
N ASP A 280 -1.43 13.36 -30.72
CA ASP A 280 -1.79 13.10 -29.32
C ASP A 280 -1.07 14.10 -28.41
N PRO A 281 -1.79 14.90 -27.61
CA PRO A 281 -1.21 15.96 -26.79
C PRO A 281 -0.21 15.45 -25.76
N ARG A 282 -0.22 14.15 -25.42
CA ARG A 282 0.75 13.56 -24.50
C ARG A 282 2.18 13.54 -25.06
N PHE A 283 2.37 13.77 -26.36
CA PHE A 283 3.70 13.98 -26.96
C PHE A 283 4.11 15.46 -27.07
N ASP A 284 3.29 16.38 -26.55
CA ASP A 284 3.67 17.78 -26.42
C ASP A 284 4.54 17.97 -25.17
N ASP A 285 5.85 17.79 -25.33
CA ASP A 285 6.79 17.80 -24.21
C ASP A 285 6.72 19.10 -23.37
N GLU A 286 6.43 20.25 -24.00
CA GLU A 286 6.29 21.53 -23.30
C GLU A 286 5.02 21.54 -22.42
N LEU A 287 3.86 21.28 -23.04
CA LEU A 287 2.58 21.21 -22.35
C LEU A 287 2.61 20.19 -21.21
N MET A 288 3.12 18.99 -21.49
CA MET A 288 3.14 17.89 -20.53
C MET A 288 4.11 18.18 -19.37
N THR A 289 5.19 18.92 -19.60
CA THR A 289 6.07 19.38 -18.52
C THR A 289 5.36 20.37 -17.62
N TRP A 290 4.71 21.39 -18.19
CA TRP A 290 3.92 22.36 -17.43
C TRP A 290 2.86 21.69 -16.56
N MET A 291 2.09 20.78 -17.16
CA MET A 291 1.01 20.10 -16.45
C MET A 291 1.55 19.14 -15.38
N THR A 292 2.61 18.38 -15.67
CA THR A 292 3.22 17.46 -14.68
C THR A 292 3.77 18.19 -13.47
N VAL A 293 4.46 19.32 -13.67
CA VAL A 293 4.97 20.13 -12.57
C VAL A 293 3.83 20.68 -11.71
N GLY A 294 2.75 21.17 -12.34
CA GLY A 294 1.57 21.64 -11.61
C GLY A 294 0.90 20.53 -10.78
N GLU A 295 0.75 19.34 -11.35
CA GLU A 295 0.17 18.18 -10.65
C GLU A 295 1.04 17.74 -9.47
N MET A 296 2.36 17.68 -9.65
CA MET A 296 3.29 17.33 -8.57
C MET A 296 3.27 18.36 -7.44
N ALA A 297 3.16 19.66 -7.76
CA ALA A 297 2.99 20.70 -6.75
C ALA A 297 1.72 20.47 -5.92
N GLY A 298 0.60 20.20 -6.58
CA GLY A 298 -0.67 19.90 -5.93
C GLY A 298 -0.61 18.63 -5.08
N TYR A 299 0.04 17.57 -5.56
CA TYR A 299 0.20 16.34 -4.78
C TYR A 299 1.09 16.51 -3.55
N LEU A 300 2.16 17.29 -3.67
CA LEU A 300 3.01 17.63 -2.53
C LEU A 300 2.25 18.47 -1.51
N GLN A 301 1.53 19.50 -1.95
CA GLN A 301 0.68 20.30 -1.08
C GLN A 301 -0.38 19.43 -0.36
N ALA A 302 -1.09 18.57 -1.10
CA ALA A 302 -2.10 17.66 -0.56
C ALA A 302 -1.53 16.48 0.25
N SER A 303 -0.21 16.40 0.40
CA SER A 303 0.47 15.38 1.20
C SER A 303 1.40 16.02 2.24
N ASP A 304 1.19 17.29 2.56
CA ASP A 304 2.01 18.08 3.50
C ASP A 304 3.51 18.01 3.20
N GLY A 305 3.85 17.92 1.92
CA GLY A 305 5.22 17.78 1.44
C GLY A 305 5.74 16.35 1.34
N ASN A 306 5.01 15.33 1.77
CA ASN A 306 5.50 13.95 1.70
C ASN A 306 5.72 13.50 0.24
N ILE A 307 6.99 13.48 -0.20
CA ILE A 307 7.38 13.13 -1.57
C ILE A 307 6.94 11.70 -1.92
N LEU A 308 7.04 10.76 -0.98
CA LEU A 308 6.69 9.36 -1.22
C LEU A 308 5.19 9.19 -1.47
N MET A 309 4.36 9.95 -0.76
CA MET A 309 2.92 10.02 -1.02
C MET A 309 2.61 10.72 -2.34
N ALA A 310 3.31 11.82 -2.66
CA ALA A 310 3.12 12.54 -3.93
C ALA A 310 3.47 11.65 -5.14
N LEU A 311 4.62 10.97 -5.12
CA LEU A 311 5.04 10.01 -6.17
C LEU A 311 4.09 8.80 -6.24
N THR A 312 3.55 8.38 -5.11
CA THR A 312 2.54 7.31 -5.07
C THR A 312 1.23 7.75 -5.72
N LYS A 313 0.78 8.98 -5.45
CA LYS A 313 -0.40 9.57 -6.09
C LYS A 313 -0.20 9.68 -7.60
N TYR A 314 0.97 10.16 -8.04
CA TYR A 314 1.32 10.26 -9.45
C TYR A 314 1.25 8.92 -10.19
N ASN A 315 1.88 7.87 -9.65
CA ASN A 315 1.96 6.57 -10.33
C ASN A 315 0.67 5.72 -10.21
N ALA A 316 -0.06 5.83 -9.09
CA ALA A 316 -1.16 4.91 -8.78
C ALA A 316 -2.56 5.52 -8.79
N ASP A 317 -2.68 6.85 -8.91
CA ASP A 317 -3.95 7.61 -8.96
C ASP A 317 -4.96 7.20 -7.87
N ARG A 318 -4.66 7.52 -6.60
CA ARG A 318 -5.53 7.18 -5.46
C ARG A 318 -5.60 8.24 -4.39
N GLU A 319 -6.84 8.60 -4.02
CA GLU A 319 -7.19 9.34 -2.80
C GLU A 319 -7.06 8.51 -1.52
N ALA A 320 -6.99 7.18 -1.62
CA ALA A 320 -6.81 6.27 -0.48
C ALA A 320 -5.48 5.52 -0.61
N VAL A 321 -4.38 6.20 -0.30
CA VAL A 321 -3.06 5.57 -0.17
C VAL A 321 -2.97 4.91 1.21
N THR A 322 -3.40 3.66 1.33
CA THR A 322 -2.71 2.75 2.26
C THR A 322 -1.30 2.60 1.69
N LEU A 323 -0.35 3.33 2.28
CA LEU A 323 1.05 3.38 1.88
C LEU A 323 1.53 1.99 1.40
N LEU A 324 1.96 1.92 0.14
CA LEU A 324 2.85 0.86 -0.36
C LEU A 324 2.23 -0.54 -0.63
N GLY A 325 0.90 -0.66 -0.80
CA GLY A 325 0.25 -1.94 -1.15
C GLY A 325 0.71 -2.55 -2.48
N TYR A 326 1.11 -1.75 -3.47
CA TYR A 326 1.60 -2.22 -4.77
C TYR A 326 3.12 -2.29 -4.81
N ARG A 327 3.67 -3.47 -5.13
CA ARG A 327 5.12 -3.68 -5.29
C ARG A 327 5.72 -2.74 -6.34
N GLU A 328 5.02 -2.51 -7.45
CA GLU A 328 5.45 -1.61 -8.51
C GLU A 328 5.56 -0.17 -8.01
N THR A 329 4.56 0.33 -7.29
CA THR A 329 4.58 1.68 -6.70
C THR A 329 5.64 1.85 -5.61
N ARG A 330 5.89 0.80 -4.81
CA ARG A 330 7.02 0.77 -3.86
C ARG A 330 8.36 0.96 -4.56
N VAL A 331 8.61 0.15 -5.59
CA VAL A 331 9.85 0.19 -6.35
C VAL A 331 9.98 1.53 -7.08
N TYR A 332 8.90 2.01 -7.69
CA TYR A 332 8.87 3.31 -8.37
C TYR A 332 9.30 4.46 -7.46
N SER A 333 8.64 4.64 -6.31
CA SER A 333 8.95 5.76 -5.41
C SER A 333 10.33 5.61 -4.78
N SER A 334 10.74 4.37 -4.46
CA SER A 334 12.09 4.09 -3.94
C SER A 334 13.19 4.41 -4.95
N ASP A 335 13.00 4.04 -6.21
CA ASP A 335 14.00 4.26 -7.28
C ASP A 335 14.19 5.76 -7.53
N ILE A 336 13.10 6.54 -7.56
CA ILE A 336 13.16 8.00 -7.76
C ILE A 336 13.86 8.68 -6.58
N VAL A 337 13.50 8.34 -5.34
CA VAL A 337 14.15 8.93 -4.16
C VAL A 337 15.64 8.53 -4.10
N THR A 338 15.98 7.30 -4.47
CA THR A 338 17.38 6.85 -4.52
C THR A 338 18.18 7.63 -5.58
N ALA A 339 17.61 7.79 -6.78
CA ALA A 339 18.22 8.58 -7.83
C ALA A 339 18.38 10.04 -7.41
N TYR A 340 17.36 10.63 -6.81
CA TYR A 340 17.38 12.00 -6.30
C TYR A 340 18.50 12.21 -5.28
N VAL A 341 18.62 11.34 -4.27
CA VAL A 341 19.67 11.44 -3.25
C VAL A 341 21.07 11.30 -3.87
N ARG A 342 21.24 10.35 -4.80
CA ARG A 342 22.52 10.15 -5.50
C ARG A 342 22.89 11.38 -6.33
N ASP A 343 21.98 11.87 -7.14
CA ASP A 343 22.23 12.98 -8.07
C ASP A 343 22.46 14.27 -7.29
N ARG A 344 21.74 14.48 -6.19
CA ARG A 344 21.97 15.59 -5.24
C ARG A 344 23.34 15.54 -4.57
N ALA A 345 23.75 14.38 -4.07
CA ALA A 345 25.08 14.20 -3.46
C ALA A 345 26.21 14.41 -4.48
N PHE A 346 25.94 14.12 -5.76
CA PHE A 346 26.87 14.37 -6.86
C PHE A 346 26.98 15.87 -7.13
N LEU A 347 25.84 16.58 -7.18
CA LEU A 347 25.77 18.02 -7.43
C LEU A 347 26.39 18.85 -6.32
N ALA A 348 26.23 18.42 -5.06
CA ALA A 348 26.86 19.06 -3.91
C ALA A 348 28.39 18.84 -3.82
N GLY A 349 28.98 18.10 -4.77
CA GLY A 349 30.42 17.78 -4.77
C GLY A 349 30.85 16.79 -3.68
N VAL A 350 29.90 16.27 -2.89
CA VAL A 350 30.15 15.35 -1.76
C VAL A 350 30.57 13.96 -2.27
N LEU A 351 30.13 13.56 -3.47
CA LEU A 351 30.54 12.30 -4.11
C LEU A 351 31.93 12.33 -4.77
N GLY A 352 32.70 13.42 -4.66
CA GLY A 352 34.09 13.46 -5.15
C GLY A 352 34.98 12.35 -4.58
N ILE A 353 34.61 11.77 -3.42
CA ILE A 353 35.32 10.65 -2.78
C ILE A 353 34.88 9.28 -3.33
N LEU A 354 33.66 9.15 -3.83
CA LEU A 354 33.14 7.90 -4.39
C LEU A 354 33.47 7.73 -5.88
N GLN A 355 33.91 8.79 -6.57
CA GLN A 355 34.43 8.73 -7.95
C GLN A 355 35.80 8.05 -8.07
N GLU A 356 36.57 7.89 -6.98
CA GLU A 356 37.84 7.15 -7.01
C GLU A 356 37.65 5.62 -6.91
N LEU A 357 36.42 5.15 -6.70
CA LEU A 357 36.12 3.71 -6.75
C LEU A 357 35.80 3.30 -8.20
N PRO A 358 36.54 2.33 -8.80
CA PRO A 358 36.44 1.99 -10.24
C PRO A 358 35.11 1.37 -10.71
N LEU A 359 34.03 1.43 -9.94
CA LEU A 359 32.85 0.55 -10.12
C LEU A 359 31.53 1.27 -10.43
N CYS A 360 31.53 2.60 -10.60
CA CYS A 360 30.31 3.36 -10.91
C CYS A 360 30.43 4.25 -12.16
N ARG A 361 31.32 3.90 -13.11
CA ARG A 361 31.48 4.66 -14.36
C ARG A 361 30.40 4.40 -15.41
N ASP A 362 29.68 3.29 -15.31
CA ASP A 362 28.62 2.97 -16.27
C ASP A 362 27.26 3.35 -15.68
N GLY A 363 26.74 4.47 -16.16
CA GLY A 363 25.49 5.07 -15.72
C GLY A 363 24.35 4.05 -15.60
N TRP A 364 23.67 4.11 -14.45
CA TRP A 364 22.33 3.56 -14.17
C TRP A 364 22.10 2.06 -14.37
N ALA A 365 23.06 1.27 -14.85
CA ALA A 365 22.77 -0.10 -15.31
C ALA A 365 22.70 -1.17 -14.21
N ASP A 366 23.21 -0.95 -12.99
CA ASP A 366 23.24 -2.05 -12.01
C ASP A 366 23.39 -1.58 -10.54
N ALA A 367 22.36 -0.94 -9.98
CA ALA A 367 22.31 -0.59 -8.56
C ALA A 367 22.52 -1.80 -7.63
N LYS A 368 22.11 -3.00 -8.05
CA LYS A 368 22.29 -4.26 -7.29
C LYS A 368 23.72 -4.79 -7.23
N LYS A 369 24.61 -4.38 -8.14
CA LYS A 369 26.05 -4.72 -8.03
C LYS A 369 26.79 -3.78 -7.09
N CYS A 370 26.32 -2.55 -6.92
CA CYS A 370 26.92 -1.58 -6.01
C CYS A 370 26.83 -2.01 -4.53
N GLU A 371 25.70 -2.58 -4.10
CA GLU A 371 25.53 -3.03 -2.71
C GLU A 371 26.46 -4.20 -2.32
N ARG A 372 26.89 -5.02 -3.28
CA ARG A 372 27.77 -6.18 -3.01
C ARG A 372 29.25 -5.86 -3.08
N GLY A 373 29.60 -4.66 -3.55
CA GLY A 373 30.96 -4.27 -3.88
C GLY A 373 31.69 -3.47 -2.81
N ILE A 374 31.08 -3.16 -1.66
CA ILE A 374 31.77 -2.44 -0.58
C ILE A 374 32.72 -3.43 0.11
N PRO A 375 34.05 -3.31 -0.05
CA PRO A 375 34.98 -4.15 0.67
C PRO A 375 34.87 -3.79 2.16
N LYS A 376 34.73 -4.78 3.05
CA LYS A 376 34.69 -4.63 4.52
C LYS A 376 35.79 -3.73 5.13
N LYS A 377 36.84 -3.44 4.35
CA LYS A 377 37.96 -2.57 4.70
C LYS A 377 37.59 -1.08 4.78
N HIS A 378 36.43 -0.67 4.24
CA HIS A 378 36.01 0.73 4.17
C HIS A 378 34.80 1.09 5.06
N GLU A 379 34.15 0.12 5.71
CA GLU A 379 33.10 0.38 6.73
C GLU A 379 33.65 1.22 7.90
N THR A 380 34.94 1.08 8.22
CA THR A 380 35.62 1.81 9.30
C THR A 380 35.84 3.29 9.04
N LEU A 381 35.75 3.76 7.79
CA LEU A 381 35.89 5.19 7.44
C LEU A 381 34.59 5.97 7.60
N ILE A 382 33.44 5.31 7.48
CA ILE A 382 32.11 5.91 7.66
C ILE A 382 31.81 6.10 9.16
N HIS A 383 32.24 5.17 10.01
CA HIS A 383 32.02 5.25 11.46
C HIS A 383 32.94 6.23 12.21
N ARG A 384 34.03 6.74 11.62
CA ARG A 384 34.94 7.67 12.30
C ARG A 384 34.61 9.17 12.12
N ARG A 385 33.61 9.52 11.31
CA ARG A 385 33.23 10.94 11.09
C ARG A 385 31.82 11.32 11.54
N ASN A 386 30.96 10.34 11.82
CA ASN A 386 29.72 10.57 12.57
C ASN A 386 30.01 10.27 14.03
N GLY A 387 30.47 11.27 14.78
CA GLY A 387 30.60 11.16 16.23
C GLY A 387 29.23 11.00 16.88
N ILE A 388 28.81 9.74 17.02
CA ILE A 388 27.98 9.19 18.09
C ILE A 388 28.72 7.95 18.59
#